data_AF-A0A8X6IXX7-F1
#
_entry.id   AF-A0A8X6IXX7-F1
#
_cell.length_a   1.000
_cell.length_b   1.000
_cell.length_c   1.000
_cell.angle_alpha   90.00
_cell.angle_beta   90.00
_cell.angle_gamma   90.00
#
_symmetry.space_group_name_H-M   'P 1'
#
loop_
_entity.id
_entity.type
_entity.pdbx_description
1 polymer ?
#
loop_
_entity_poly.entity_id
_entity_poly.type
_entity_poly.pdbx_seq_one_letter_code
_entity_poly.pdbx_strand_id
1 'polypeptide(L)'
;MEISEIRLLKKYEFHRGATTRQAVANINSAFPILVATNATVARWLKKFRSGDFNLSNEPRGRPNTRWIITSRKPLWKRIPAKVHMNYH
;
A
#
# COMPACT_ATOMS: atom_id res chain seq x y z
N MET A 1 0.90 11.72 -13.20
CA MET A 1 0.22 12.23 -12.01
C MET A 1 0.57 11.33 -10.87
N GLU A 2 1.21 11.90 -9.86
CA GLU A 2 1.66 11.14 -8.71
C GLU A 2 0.51 10.91 -7.74
N ILE A 3 0.50 9.75 -7.09
CA ILE A 3 -0.52 9.40 -6.07
C ILE A 3 -0.57 10.48 -4.97
N SER A 4 0.54 11.14 -4.71
CA SER A 4 0.69 12.27 -3.79
C SER A 4 -0.19 13.48 -4.16
N GLU A 5 -0.31 13.81 -5.45
CA GLU A 5 -1.10 14.95 -5.95
C GLU A 5 -2.60 14.70 -5.72
N ILE A 6 -3.06 13.49 -6.01
CA ILE A 6 -4.45 13.08 -5.77
C ILE A 6 -4.79 13.14 -4.26
N ARG A 7 -3.83 12.80 -3.38
CA ARG A 7 -4.02 12.90 -1.92
C ARG A 7 -4.10 14.35 -1.46
N LEU A 8 -3.30 15.24 -2.04
CA LEU A 8 -3.37 16.67 -1.76
C LEU A 8 -4.74 17.25 -2.14
N LEU A 9 -5.30 16.86 -3.29
CA LEU A 9 -6.63 17.30 -3.71
C LEU A 9 -7.73 16.79 -2.78
N LYS A 10 -7.64 15.55 -2.30
CA LYS A 10 -8.58 15.04 -1.28
C LYS A 10 -8.53 15.87 0.00
N LYS A 11 -7.35 16.33 0.41
CA LYS A 11 -7.17 17.23 1.57
C LYS A 11 -7.77 18.61 1.30
N TYR A 12 -7.54 19.15 0.10
CA TYR A 12 -8.14 20.43 -0.32
C TYR A 12 -9.67 20.39 -0.29
N GLU A 13 -10.28 19.36 -0.88
CA GLU A 13 -11.74 19.17 -0.86
C GLU A 13 -12.29 18.98 0.56
N PHE A 14 -11.53 18.34 1.45
CA PHE A 14 -11.89 18.24 2.86
C PHE A 14 -11.95 19.62 3.55
N HIS A 15 -10.95 20.48 3.35
CA HIS A 15 -10.95 21.83 3.93
C HIS A 15 -12.02 22.74 3.34
N ARG A 16 -12.45 22.49 2.09
CA ARG A 16 -13.61 23.15 1.48
C ARG A 16 -14.96 22.70 2.05
N GLY A 17 -14.99 21.69 2.91
CA GLY A 17 -16.23 21.13 3.45
C GLY A 17 -17.01 20.27 2.45
N ALA A 18 -16.37 19.78 1.38
CA ALA A 18 -17.04 18.95 0.39
C ALA A 18 -17.44 17.58 0.97
N THR A 19 -18.60 17.08 0.58
CA THR A 19 -19.00 15.69 0.86
C THR A 19 -18.16 14.70 0.04
N THR A 20 -18.12 13.43 0.44
CA THR A 20 -17.41 12.37 -0.31
C THR A 20 -17.82 12.34 -1.79
N ARG A 21 -19.12 12.44 -2.07
CA ARG A 21 -19.64 12.38 -3.45
C ARG A 21 -19.21 13.60 -4.26
N GLN A 22 -19.26 14.79 -3.67
CA GLN A 22 -18.79 16.03 -4.31
C GLN A 22 -17.28 15.96 -4.56
N ALA A 23 -16.48 15.55 -3.58
CA ALA A 23 -15.03 15.44 -3.73
C ALA A 23 -14.65 14.43 -4.84
N VAL A 24 -15.35 13.29 -4.93
CA VAL A 24 -15.15 12.33 -6.04
C VAL A 24 -15.47 12.97 -7.39
N ALA A 25 -16.61 13.65 -7.51
CA ALA A 25 -17.02 14.30 -8.76
C ALA A 25 -16.03 15.41 -9.15
N ASN A 26 -15.65 16.27 -8.21
CA ASN A 26 -14.70 17.36 -8.44
C ASN A 26 -13.33 16.82 -8.88
N ILE A 27 -12.78 15.83 -8.17
CA ILE A 27 -11.50 15.21 -8.51
C ILE A 27 -11.58 14.55 -9.90
N ASN A 28 -12.61 13.75 -10.16
CA ASN A 28 -12.74 13.07 -11.44
C ASN A 28 -13.10 14.02 -12.59
N SER A 29 -13.69 15.19 -12.34
CA SER A 29 -13.92 16.21 -13.36
C SER A 29 -12.65 16.96 -13.75
N ALA A 30 -11.71 17.09 -12.81
CA ALA A 30 -10.42 17.73 -13.05
C ALA A 30 -9.46 16.84 -13.86
N PHE A 31 -9.76 15.55 -14.02
CA PHE A 31 -8.87 14.59 -14.67
C PHE A 31 -9.57 13.73 -15.73
N PRO A 32 -8.91 13.49 -16.88
CA PRO A 32 -9.47 12.67 -17.95
C PRO A 32 -9.61 11.18 -17.57
N ILE A 33 -8.96 10.73 -16.49
CA ILE A 33 -9.04 9.37 -15.96
C ILE A 33 -9.72 9.41 -14.60
N LEU A 34 -10.64 8.47 -14.35
CA LEU A 34 -11.29 8.30 -13.05
C LEU A 34 -10.28 7.81 -12.00
N VAL A 35 -9.66 8.76 -11.30
CA VAL A 35 -8.60 8.50 -10.31
C VAL A 35 -9.12 8.37 -8.87
N ALA A 36 -10.36 8.79 -8.61
CA ALA A 36 -10.96 8.75 -7.28
C ALA A 36 -12.22 7.87 -7.24
N THR A 37 -12.21 6.91 -6.32
CA THR A 37 -13.40 6.12 -5.96
C THR A 37 -13.99 6.59 -4.63
N ASN A 38 -15.29 6.42 -4.44
CA ASN A 38 -15.99 6.75 -3.19
C ASN A 38 -15.32 6.13 -1.97
N ALA A 39 -14.96 4.84 -2.03
CA ALA A 39 -14.30 4.14 -0.92
C ALA A 39 -12.95 4.77 -0.55
N THR A 40 -12.15 5.15 -1.56
CA THR A 40 -10.86 5.81 -1.33
C THR A 40 -11.04 7.17 -0.70
N VAL A 41 -11.93 8.01 -1.26
CA VAL A 41 -12.16 9.36 -0.75
C VAL A 41 -12.75 9.31 0.67
N ALA A 42 -13.71 8.43 0.93
CA ALA A 42 -14.28 8.24 2.27
C ALA A 42 -13.23 7.87 3.32
N ARG A 43 -12.29 6.97 2.98
CA ARG A 43 -11.16 6.61 3.87
C ARG A 43 -10.29 7.81 4.20
N TRP A 44 -9.97 8.64 3.22
CA TRP A 44 -9.17 9.86 3.42
C TRP A 44 -9.91 10.91 4.25
N LEU A 45 -11.19 11.17 3.94
CA LEU A 45 -11.99 12.11 4.73
C LEU A 45 -12.14 11.64 6.18
N LYS A 46 -12.32 10.34 6.42
CA LYS A 46 -12.33 9.78 7.78
C LYS A 46 -11.00 10.04 8.51
N LYS A 47 -9.88 9.85 7.82
CA LYS A 47 -8.53 10.12 8.34
C LYS A 47 -8.34 11.60 8.71
N PHE A 48 -8.80 12.52 7.87
CA PHE A 48 -8.73 13.95 8.16
C PHE A 48 -9.66 14.38 9.31
N ARG A 49 -10.83 13.76 9.44
CA ARG A 49 -11.73 13.98 10.58
C ARG A 49 -11.14 13.54 11.91
N SER A 50 -10.23 12.57 11.92
CA SER A 50 -9.47 12.20 13.13
C SER A 50 -8.25 13.09 13.38
N GLY A 51 -8.06 14.17 12.61
CA GLY A 51 -6.94 15.10 12.75
C GLY A 51 -5.63 14.64 12.11
N ASP A 52 -5.61 13.49 11.43
CA ASP A 52 -4.42 12.99 10.75
C ASP A 52 -4.36 13.51 9.29
N PHE A 53 -3.51 14.49 9.06
CA PHE A 53 -3.29 15.09 7.74
C PHE A 53 -2.09 14.54 6.98
N ASN A 54 -1.48 13.44 7.47
CA ASN A 54 -0.33 12.84 6.81
C ASN A 54 -0.74 12.23 5.46
N LEU A 55 -0.11 12.68 4.37
CA LEU A 55 -0.37 12.21 3.01
C LEU A 55 0.48 10.98 2.64
N SER A 56 1.41 10.57 3.49
CA SER A 56 2.25 9.40 3.28
C SER A 56 1.44 8.11 3.44
N ASN A 57 1.88 7.05 2.75
CA ASN A 57 1.37 5.72 3.03
C ASN A 57 2.11 5.19 4.27
N GLU A 58 1.39 4.63 5.23
CA GLU A 58 2.05 3.85 6.29
C GLU A 58 2.84 2.70 5.65
N PRO A 59 4.00 2.34 6.21
CA PRO A 59 4.72 1.15 5.77
C PRO A 59 3.80 -0.06 5.94
N ARG A 60 3.26 -0.56 4.83
CA ARG A 60 2.45 -1.78 4.84
C ARG A 60 3.40 -2.92 5.14
N GLY A 61 3.14 -3.61 6.24
CA GLY A 61 3.99 -4.69 6.73
C GLY A 61 4.18 -5.78 5.67
N ARG A 62 5.28 -5.71 4.92
CA ARG A 62 5.88 -6.91 4.37
C ARG A 62 6.33 -7.71 5.60
N PRO A 63 5.83 -8.93 5.82
CA PRO A 63 6.29 -9.74 6.92
C PRO A 63 7.81 -9.83 6.86
N ASN A 64 8.48 -9.47 7.95
CA ASN A 64 9.92 -9.54 8.04
C ASN A 64 10.33 -10.99 7.81
N THR A 65 10.93 -11.26 6.65
CA THR A 65 11.24 -12.62 6.16
C THR A 65 12.37 -13.28 6.95
N ARG A 66 12.87 -12.60 8.00
CA ARG A 66 13.96 -13.04 8.87
C ARG A 66 13.68 -14.40 9.52
N TRP A 67 12.43 -14.79 9.73
CA TRP A 67 12.04 -16.11 10.25
C TRP A 67 12.12 -17.25 9.22
N ILE A 68 12.08 -16.96 7.92
CA ILE A 68 12.14 -18.00 6.88
C ILE A 68 13.59 -18.49 6.67
N ILE A 69 14.57 -17.62 6.91
CA ILE A 69 15.99 -17.92 6.68
C ILE A 69 16.61 -18.64 7.89
N THR A 70 16.21 -18.30 9.13
CA THR A 70 16.78 -18.89 10.36
C THR A 70 16.15 -20.23 10.75
N SER A 71 14.88 -20.50 10.42
CA SER A 71 14.17 -21.71 10.86
C SER A 71 14.21 -22.88 9.88
N ARG A 72 14.76 -22.71 8.67
CA ARG A 72 14.94 -23.81 7.71
C ARG A 72 16.38 -24.31 7.74
N LYS A 73 16.63 -25.44 8.41
CA LYS A 73 17.89 -26.19 8.22
C LYS A 73 18.07 -26.41 6.70
N PRO A 74 19.21 -26.01 6.11
CA PRO A 74 19.40 -26.13 4.67
C PRO A 74 19.26 -27.60 4.22
N LEU A 75 18.62 -27.83 3.07
CA LEU A 75 18.35 -29.17 2.53
C LEU A 75 19.60 -30.05 2.39
N TRP A 76 20.77 -29.45 2.13
CA TRP A 76 22.04 -30.18 2.03
C TRP A 76 22.49 -30.83 3.36
N LYS A 77 21.97 -30.37 4.51
CA LYS A 77 22.19 -31.02 5.83
C LYS A 77 21.30 -32.25 6.07
N ARG A 78 20.35 -32.53 5.17
CA ARG A 78 19.44 -33.69 5.23
C ARG A 78 19.85 -34.85 4.31
N ILE A 79 20.89 -34.67 3.49
CA ILE A 79 21.37 -35.71 2.58
C ILE A 79 22.34 -36.62 3.35
N PRO A 80 22.08 -37.95 3.46
CA PRO A 80 23.04 -38.87 4.05
C PRO A 80 24.30 -38.97 3.19
N ALA A 81 25.48 -39.02 3.83
CA ALA A 81 26.81 -38.92 3.25
C ALA A 81 27.21 -40.03 2.23
N LYS A 82 26.27 -40.84 1.74
CA LYS A 82 26.52 -41.96 0.82
C LYS A 82 26.17 -41.69 -0.64
N VAL A 83 25.79 -40.47 -1.01
CA VAL A 83 25.64 -40.08 -2.42
C VAL A 83 26.81 -39.17 -2.81
N HIS A 84 28.02 -39.73 -2.81
CA HIS A 84 29.13 -39.16 -3.55
C HIS A 84 29.63 -40.20 -4.54
N MET A 85 29.49 -39.85 -5.81
CA MET A 85 30.37 -40.22 -6.92
C MET A 85 30.30 -41.69 -7.37
N ASN A 86 29.36 -41.94 -8.30
CA ASN A 86 29.62 -42.81 -9.44
C ASN A 86 29.40 -41.98 -10.71
N TYR A 87 30.46 -41.31 -11.15
CA TYR A 87 30.64 -40.93 -12.55
C TYR A 87 32.07 -41.34 -12.92
N HIS A 88 32.18 -42.55 -13.48
CA HIS A 88 33.27 -42.98 -14.34
C HIS A 88 32.64 -43.51 -15.62
#